data_AF-A0A9D8NUA7-F1
#
_entry.id   AF-A0A9D8NUA7-F1
#
_cell.length_a   1.000
_cell.length_b   1.000
_cell.length_c   1.000
_cell.angle_alpha   90.00
_cell.angle_beta   90.00
_cell.angle_gamma   90.00
#
_symmetry.space_group_name_H-M   'P 1'
#
loop_
_entity.id
_entity.type
_entity.pdbx_description
1 polymer ?
#
loop_
_entity_poly.entity_id
_entity_poly.type
_entity_poly.pdbx_seq_one_letter_code
_entity_poly.pdbx_strand_id
1 'polypeptide(L)'
;MVSCGRPSSNECMEKKSTLSLPPSKRFSILRTSLILERLSEHRMRVSCMIFTSVSRLIALSIILTSVAVAQFPFATPELARNEFQISFEAIPVFESDTSIACVYLHYRIPQNFFIYVRNPDLTDPRLYVGRGELLVELIDERNVTAARLIRPLVVTRNAVPEATLLEDDLQGFIRLTVPAGTYQIYFSVEDGESDRKFTSREHKVTTRAGTSDALDLSYPMFVRKEIPKPGEGPTYVPLNYGTDALFGTAAGFGYLVQVRVEPRAHDLLAQWKLTNERSLSGLDPLEFSGNTYEIQNGFLKYVEGTDRIVYHVDPTPAPWSLLFIPLPLEKLEQGRCTFDLTLTRGASTRKFSASFAVHWPKKPLSLRTIALAIDALHVIATKEEVDRLRSFSIARQAKAFYDFWRGRDPDTTTAYNELMAEYYRRVDHALRSFSISRETDGYKTDRGKVFILYGAPTRSDRLLGPNLVPTEVWIYEHLRKRFIFTDPRKTGAFVLMSTEVL
;
A
#
# COMPACT_ATOMS: atom_id res chain seq x y z
N MET A 1 -7.18 70.64 30.83
CA MET A 1 -7.06 72.11 30.85
C MET A 1 -5.72 72.50 30.27
N VAL A 2 -5.76 73.46 29.37
CA VAL A 2 -4.61 74.12 28.72
C VAL A 2 -3.99 75.13 29.69
N SER A 3 -2.64 75.23 29.62
CA SER A 3 -1.76 76.38 29.93
C SER A 3 -1.82 76.98 31.35
N CYS A 4 -0.91 77.82 31.82
CA CYS A 4 0.24 78.56 31.27
C CYS A 4 1.08 79.05 32.47
N GLY A 5 2.34 79.46 32.26
CA GLY A 5 3.00 80.39 33.18
C GLY A 5 4.50 80.19 33.38
N ARG A 6 5.31 80.98 32.69
CA ARG A 6 6.70 81.34 33.09
C ARG A 6 6.68 82.22 34.35
N PRO A 7 7.79 82.32 35.10
CA PRO A 7 8.65 83.53 35.04
C PRO A 7 10.17 83.19 34.91
N SER A 8 11.00 83.90 34.13
CA SER A 8 11.70 85.20 34.34
C SER A 8 13.01 85.07 35.17
N SER A 9 14.20 85.29 34.57
CA SER A 9 15.07 86.52 34.65
C SER A 9 15.79 86.65 36.02
N ASN A 10 17.08 87.01 36.19
CA ASN A 10 18.05 87.78 35.40
C ASN A 10 19.47 87.67 36.05
N GLU A 11 20.47 88.18 35.30
CA GLU A 11 21.70 88.92 35.75
C GLU A 11 22.95 88.13 36.19
N CYS A 12 24.20 88.51 35.87
CA CYS A 12 24.78 89.73 35.31
C CYS A 12 26.23 89.52 34.78
N MET A 13 26.74 90.53 34.06
CA MET A 13 28.15 90.97 33.85
C MET A 13 28.97 90.55 32.61
N GLU A 14 28.97 91.50 31.66
CA GLU A 14 30.07 92.11 30.87
C GLU A 14 31.52 91.59 30.98
N LYS A 15 32.17 91.42 29.80
CA LYS A 15 33.16 92.40 29.28
C LYS A 15 33.46 92.21 27.78
N LYS A 16 33.53 93.33 27.08
CA LYS A 16 33.78 93.52 25.64
C LYS A 16 35.26 93.32 25.26
N SER A 17 35.52 92.87 24.04
CA SER A 17 36.35 93.64 23.10
C SER A 17 36.07 93.25 21.63
N THR A 18 35.94 94.31 20.83
CA THR A 18 35.46 94.47 19.46
C THR A 18 36.34 93.91 18.35
N LEU A 19 35.75 93.46 17.24
CA LEU A 19 36.27 93.74 15.89
C LEU A 19 35.16 93.58 14.82
N SER A 20 34.84 94.66 14.11
CA SER A 20 33.92 94.72 12.97
C SER A 20 34.61 94.32 11.67
N LEU A 21 33.99 93.47 10.84
CA LEU A 21 34.45 93.11 9.48
C LEU A 21 33.25 92.96 8.48
N PRO A 22 33.46 93.10 7.15
CA PRO A 22 32.56 93.79 6.20
C PRO A 22 31.67 92.85 5.34
N PRO A 23 30.87 93.39 4.38
CA PRO A 23 29.76 92.68 3.71
C PRO A 23 30.21 91.78 2.55
N SER A 24 31.09 90.81 2.82
CA SER A 24 31.51 89.77 1.86
C SER A 24 31.28 88.33 2.36
N LYS A 25 30.66 88.16 3.54
CA LYS A 25 30.40 86.84 4.18
C LYS A 25 28.93 86.39 4.19
N ARG A 26 28.07 86.93 3.31
CA ARG A 26 26.68 86.43 3.13
C ARG A 26 26.52 85.38 2.03
N PHE A 27 27.48 85.25 1.10
CA PHE A 27 27.39 84.31 -0.03
C PHE A 27 28.08 82.95 0.19
N SER A 28 28.94 82.77 1.20
CA SER A 28 29.58 81.46 1.46
C SER A 28 28.76 80.51 2.34
N ILE A 29 27.82 81.04 3.14
CA ILE A 29 26.99 80.26 4.08
C ILE A 29 25.84 79.53 3.35
N LEU A 30 25.30 80.12 2.26
CA LEU A 30 24.25 79.49 1.44
C LEU A 30 24.77 78.34 0.56
N ARG A 31 26.06 78.34 0.18
CA ARG A 31 26.65 77.23 -0.60
C ARG A 31 27.02 76.01 0.26
N THR A 32 27.31 76.20 1.54
CA THR A 32 27.68 75.10 2.45
C THR A 32 26.45 74.36 3.00
N SER A 33 25.30 75.02 3.21
CA SER A 33 24.08 74.33 3.66
C SER A 33 23.47 73.44 2.57
N LEU A 34 23.50 73.87 1.29
CA LEU A 34 22.96 73.09 0.16
C LEU A 34 23.79 71.82 -0.14
N ILE A 35 25.09 71.81 0.18
CA ILE A 35 25.97 70.65 0.01
C ILE A 35 25.77 69.64 1.15
N LEU A 36 25.52 70.12 2.38
CA LEU A 36 25.23 69.26 3.53
C LEU A 36 23.83 68.60 3.46
N GLU A 37 22.82 69.29 2.94
CA GLU A 37 21.50 68.68 2.65
C GLU A 37 21.58 67.61 1.56
N ARG A 38 22.31 67.86 0.46
CA ARG A 38 22.49 66.86 -0.61
C ARG A 38 23.27 65.63 -0.15
N LEU A 39 24.23 65.77 0.77
CA LEU A 39 24.99 64.63 1.34
C LEU A 39 24.17 63.82 2.35
N SER A 40 23.25 64.45 3.10
CA SER A 40 22.35 63.74 4.02
C SER A 40 21.26 62.96 3.27
N GLU A 41 20.71 63.51 2.19
CA GLU A 41 19.77 62.81 1.31
C GLU A 41 20.44 61.65 0.57
N HIS A 42 21.69 61.82 0.11
CA HIS A 42 22.42 60.72 -0.53
C HIS A 42 22.78 59.60 0.45
N ARG A 43 23.16 59.93 1.69
CA ARG A 43 23.40 58.93 2.76
C ARG A 43 22.11 58.20 3.15
N MET A 44 20.97 58.89 3.24
CA MET A 44 19.68 58.24 3.50
C MET A 44 19.24 57.35 2.33
N ARG A 45 19.44 57.77 1.07
CA ARG A 45 19.11 56.95 -0.11
C ARG A 45 20.00 55.70 -0.22
N VAL A 46 21.30 55.82 0.08
CA VAL A 46 22.23 54.68 0.08
C VAL A 46 21.96 53.74 1.25
N SER A 47 21.69 54.24 2.47
CA SER A 47 21.25 53.38 3.59
C SER A 47 19.92 52.70 3.29
N CYS A 48 18.95 53.38 2.66
CA CYS A 48 17.66 52.78 2.33
C CYS A 48 17.78 51.73 1.21
N MET A 49 18.65 51.93 0.21
CA MET A 49 18.97 50.93 -0.82
C MET A 49 19.73 49.73 -0.27
N ILE A 50 20.65 49.93 0.68
CA ILE A 50 21.37 48.84 1.35
C ILE A 50 20.41 48.07 2.26
N PHE A 51 19.54 48.76 3.02
CA PHE A 51 18.57 48.11 3.89
C PHE A 51 17.51 47.33 3.12
N THR A 52 17.04 47.84 1.97
CA THR A 52 16.14 47.10 1.07
C THR A 52 16.83 45.96 0.35
N SER A 53 18.11 46.08 -0.01
CA SER A 53 18.88 44.97 -0.62
C SER A 53 19.21 43.87 0.39
N VAL A 54 19.60 44.23 1.62
CA VAL A 54 19.86 43.28 2.71
C VAL A 54 18.56 42.63 3.18
N SER A 55 17.45 43.37 3.27
CA SER A 55 16.14 42.79 3.58
C SER A 55 15.64 41.88 2.45
N ARG A 56 15.92 42.22 1.17
CA ARG A 56 15.63 41.32 0.04
C ARG A 56 16.52 40.08 0.06
N LEU A 57 17.79 40.17 0.44
CA LEU A 57 18.70 39.02 0.58
C LEU A 57 18.34 38.11 1.77
N ILE A 58 17.92 38.69 2.89
CA ILE A 58 17.43 37.94 4.05
C ILE A 58 16.07 37.29 3.72
N ALA A 59 15.17 38.02 3.05
CA ALA A 59 13.93 37.44 2.54
C ALA A 59 14.20 36.34 1.49
N LEU A 60 15.17 36.52 0.58
CA LEU A 60 15.57 35.49 -0.38
C LEU A 60 16.18 34.28 0.34
N SER A 61 16.97 34.49 1.40
CA SER A 61 17.55 33.41 2.21
C SER A 61 16.49 32.65 3.01
N ILE A 62 15.49 33.35 3.57
CA ILE A 62 14.33 32.73 4.25
C ILE A 62 13.44 32.00 3.21
N ILE A 63 13.29 32.55 2.01
CA ILE A 63 12.59 31.90 0.89
C ILE A 63 13.40 30.71 0.37
N LEU A 64 14.73 30.78 0.24
CA LEU A 64 15.58 29.67 -0.20
C LEU A 64 15.70 28.57 0.87
N THR A 65 15.70 28.91 2.15
CA THR A 65 15.67 27.91 3.24
C THR A 65 14.28 27.30 3.39
N SER A 66 13.19 28.06 3.20
CA SER A 66 11.84 27.49 3.15
C SER A 66 11.57 26.67 1.87
N VAL A 67 12.18 27.04 0.73
CA VAL A 67 12.15 26.24 -0.51
C VAL A 67 13.04 25.00 -0.38
N ALA A 68 14.20 25.07 0.30
CA ALA A 68 15.05 23.91 0.56
C ALA A 68 14.42 22.92 1.56
N VAL A 69 13.68 23.42 2.57
CA VAL A 69 12.91 22.57 3.50
C VAL A 69 11.64 22.03 2.83
N ALA A 70 11.07 22.74 1.84
CA ALA A 70 9.98 22.22 1.00
C ALA A 70 10.45 21.29 -0.14
N GLN A 71 11.76 21.16 -0.35
CA GLN A 71 12.37 20.29 -1.36
C GLN A 71 12.97 18.99 -0.80
N PHE A 72 12.89 18.76 0.52
CA PHE A 72 12.77 17.37 0.95
C PHE A 72 11.37 16.93 0.55
N PRO A 73 11.21 16.02 -0.43
CA PRO A 73 9.94 15.34 -0.54
C PRO A 73 9.72 14.71 0.84
N PHE A 74 8.73 15.20 1.59
CA PHE A 74 7.87 14.26 2.29
C PHE A 74 7.56 13.21 1.23
N ALA A 75 8.16 12.03 1.38
CA ALA A 75 8.05 10.95 0.44
C ALA A 75 6.63 10.38 0.53
N THR A 76 5.63 11.14 0.11
CA THR A 76 4.23 10.73 -0.11
C THR A 76 3.52 11.84 -0.89
N PRO A 77 3.62 11.83 -2.24
CA PRO A 77 2.38 11.91 -3.03
C PRO A 77 2.26 10.83 -4.11
N GLU A 78 3.28 9.99 -4.32
CA GLU A 78 3.18 8.79 -5.18
C GLU A 78 2.80 7.52 -4.41
N LEU A 79 3.12 7.45 -3.11
CA LEU A 79 2.72 6.34 -2.23
C LEU A 79 1.24 6.37 -1.84
N ALA A 80 0.58 7.53 -1.91
CA ALA A 80 -0.84 7.71 -1.57
C ALA A 80 -1.81 7.37 -2.72
N ARG A 81 -1.37 7.37 -3.99
CA ARG A 81 -2.23 6.98 -5.13
C ARG A 81 -2.59 5.49 -5.15
N ASN A 82 -1.96 4.70 -4.29
CA ASN A 82 -2.20 3.26 -4.09
C ASN A 82 -3.00 2.96 -2.81
N GLU A 83 -3.61 3.95 -2.15
CA GLU A 83 -4.27 3.75 -0.85
C GLU A 83 -5.45 2.76 -0.90
N PHE A 84 -6.07 2.58 -2.07
CA PHE A 84 -7.15 1.62 -2.28
C PHE A 84 -6.85 0.73 -3.48
N GLN A 85 -6.34 -0.48 -3.25
CA GLN A 85 -6.23 -1.52 -4.28
C GLN A 85 -7.60 -2.16 -4.52
N ILE A 86 -8.54 -1.42 -5.11
CA ILE A 86 -9.76 -2.01 -5.67
C ILE A 86 -9.35 -2.82 -6.90
N SER A 87 -9.72 -4.09 -6.93
CA SER A 87 -9.44 -5.00 -8.04
C SER A 87 -10.66 -5.78 -8.45
N PHE A 88 -10.68 -6.21 -9.70
CA PHE A 88 -11.67 -7.16 -10.19
C PHE A 88 -11.02 -8.06 -11.25
N GLU A 89 -11.62 -9.24 -11.41
CA GLU A 89 -11.28 -10.22 -12.43
C GLU A 89 -12.54 -10.50 -13.25
N ALA A 90 -12.44 -10.44 -14.58
CA ALA A 90 -13.54 -10.75 -15.48
C ALA A 90 -13.22 -12.03 -16.27
N ILE A 91 -14.00 -13.07 -16.03
CA ILE A 91 -13.78 -14.42 -16.53
C ILE A 91 -14.93 -14.76 -17.46
N PRO A 92 -14.72 -14.78 -18.79
CA PRO A 92 -15.73 -15.27 -19.70
C PRO A 92 -15.85 -16.80 -19.56
N VAL A 93 -17.08 -17.26 -19.34
CA VAL A 93 -17.43 -18.67 -19.15
C VAL A 93 -18.43 -19.11 -20.21
N PHE A 94 -18.42 -20.41 -20.49
CA PHE A 94 -19.36 -21.02 -21.43
C PHE A 94 -20.76 -21.14 -20.81
N GLU A 95 -21.75 -21.02 -21.68
CA GLU A 95 -23.15 -21.31 -21.40
C GLU A 95 -23.66 -22.43 -22.32
N SER A 96 -24.73 -23.10 -21.87
CA SER A 96 -25.34 -24.20 -22.62
C SER A 96 -25.94 -23.71 -23.93
N ASP A 97 -26.50 -22.50 -23.91
CA ASP A 97 -26.92 -21.79 -25.12
C ASP A 97 -25.71 -21.14 -25.78
N THR A 98 -25.36 -21.61 -26.98
CA THR A 98 -24.19 -21.14 -27.73
C THR A 98 -24.37 -19.74 -28.30
N SER A 99 -25.58 -19.17 -28.29
CA SER A 99 -25.85 -17.82 -28.78
C SER A 99 -25.48 -16.73 -27.76
N ILE A 100 -25.30 -17.12 -26.49
CA ILE A 100 -24.95 -16.23 -25.39
C ILE A 100 -23.64 -16.67 -24.74
N ALA A 101 -22.98 -15.72 -24.11
CA ALA A 101 -21.85 -15.94 -23.23
C ALA A 101 -22.13 -15.29 -21.87
N CYS A 102 -21.43 -15.78 -20.84
CA CYS A 102 -21.47 -15.15 -19.53
C CYS A 102 -20.09 -14.63 -19.14
N VAL A 103 -20.07 -13.48 -18.47
CA VAL A 103 -18.89 -12.92 -17.83
C VAL A 103 -19.11 -13.00 -16.32
N TYR A 104 -18.27 -13.78 -15.66
CA TYR A 104 -18.15 -13.83 -14.21
C TYR A 104 -17.20 -12.73 -13.79
N LEU A 105 -17.68 -11.79 -12.99
CA LEU A 105 -16.89 -10.71 -12.45
C LEU A 105 -16.76 -10.87 -10.94
N HIS A 106 -15.55 -11.17 -10.49
CA HIS A 106 -15.16 -11.18 -9.09
C HIS A 106 -14.56 -9.83 -8.76
N TYR A 107 -14.97 -9.21 -7.67
CA TYR A 107 -14.40 -7.94 -7.24
C TYR A 107 -13.97 -7.97 -5.79
N ARG A 108 -13.03 -7.10 -5.48
CA ARG A 108 -12.48 -6.86 -4.15
C ARG A 108 -12.37 -5.36 -3.92
N ILE A 109 -13.03 -4.88 -2.88
CA ILE A 109 -13.05 -3.46 -2.51
C ILE A 109 -12.53 -3.34 -1.08
N PRO A 110 -11.38 -2.66 -0.86
CA PRO A 110 -10.88 -2.40 0.48
C PRO A 110 -11.91 -1.67 1.32
N GLN A 111 -12.22 -2.19 2.52
CA GLN A 111 -13.26 -1.60 3.34
C GLN A 111 -12.93 -0.19 3.85
N ASN A 112 -11.64 0.19 3.88
CA ASN A 112 -11.19 1.56 4.19
C ASN A 112 -11.51 2.58 3.07
N PHE A 113 -11.96 2.12 1.89
CA PHE A 113 -12.48 2.97 0.83
C PHE A 113 -13.72 3.75 1.31
N PHE A 114 -14.60 3.06 2.04
CA PHE A 114 -15.85 3.64 2.53
C PHE A 114 -15.63 4.54 3.75
N ILE A 115 -16.39 5.64 3.82
CA ILE A 115 -16.52 6.44 5.03
C ILE A 115 -17.63 5.85 5.89
N TYR A 116 -17.31 5.58 7.15
CA TYR A 116 -18.24 4.98 8.10
C TYR A 116 -18.91 6.05 8.95
N VAL A 117 -20.24 6.11 8.86
CA VAL A 117 -21.08 7.00 9.68
C VAL A 117 -21.88 6.18 10.69
N ARG A 118 -22.36 6.82 11.76
CA ARG A 118 -23.20 6.14 12.75
C ARG A 118 -24.48 5.65 12.07
N ASN A 119 -24.86 4.39 12.29
CA ASN A 119 -26.07 3.84 11.68
C ASN A 119 -27.32 4.63 12.17
N PRO A 120 -28.08 5.28 11.25
CA PRO A 120 -29.30 6.00 11.62
C PRO A 120 -30.45 5.03 11.93
N ASP A 121 -30.42 3.81 11.41
CA ASP A 121 -31.42 2.78 11.69
C ASP A 121 -31.12 2.15 13.05
N LEU A 122 -31.90 2.56 14.05
CA LEU A 122 -31.73 2.28 15.50
C LEU A 122 -31.83 0.79 15.91
N THR A 123 -31.74 -0.15 14.96
CA THR A 123 -31.83 -1.60 15.23
C THR A 123 -30.58 -2.15 15.92
N ASP A 124 -29.39 -1.59 15.66
CA ASP A 124 -28.24 -1.66 16.57
C ASP A 124 -27.43 -0.34 16.53
N PRO A 125 -27.59 0.55 17.52
CA PRO A 125 -26.95 1.87 17.55
C PRO A 125 -25.43 1.82 17.79
N ARG A 126 -24.85 0.61 17.97
CA ARG A 126 -23.41 0.39 18.16
C ARG A 126 -22.66 0.15 16.85
N LEU A 127 -23.37 -0.01 15.73
CA LEU A 127 -22.75 -0.26 14.44
C LEU A 127 -22.59 1.04 13.65
N TYR A 128 -21.40 1.27 13.14
CA TYR A 128 -21.15 2.20 12.05
C TYR A 128 -21.48 1.50 10.73
N VAL A 129 -21.94 2.29 9.75
CA VAL A 129 -22.27 1.80 8.41
C VAL A 129 -21.52 2.64 7.38
N GLY A 130 -20.87 1.95 6.45
CA GLY A 130 -20.39 2.51 5.20
C GLY A 130 -21.35 2.12 4.09
N ARG A 131 -21.70 3.07 3.22
CA ARG A 131 -22.58 2.84 2.08
C ARG A 131 -21.85 3.25 0.80
N GLY A 132 -22.22 2.64 -0.30
CA GLY A 132 -21.72 3.02 -1.61
C GLY A 132 -22.51 2.38 -2.73
N GLU A 133 -22.04 2.59 -3.96
CA GLU A 133 -22.64 2.01 -5.14
C GLU A 133 -21.56 1.42 -6.04
N LEU A 134 -21.81 0.21 -6.54
CA LEU A 134 -21.01 -0.46 -7.55
C LEU A 134 -21.75 -0.40 -8.88
N LEU A 135 -21.11 0.17 -9.89
CA LEU A 135 -21.55 0.19 -11.28
C LEU A 135 -20.60 -0.66 -12.13
N VAL A 136 -21.16 -1.60 -12.87
CA VAL A 136 -20.46 -2.38 -13.89
C VAL A 136 -21.20 -2.27 -15.21
N GLU A 137 -20.51 -1.87 -16.27
CA GLU A 137 -21.03 -1.86 -17.64
C GLU A 137 -20.10 -2.63 -18.58
N LEU A 138 -20.70 -3.41 -19.48
CA LEU A 138 -20.03 -4.02 -20.62
C LEU A 138 -20.43 -3.25 -21.87
N ILE A 139 -19.46 -2.58 -22.49
CA ILE A 139 -19.66 -1.69 -23.64
C ILE A 139 -19.06 -2.38 -24.87
N ASP A 140 -19.84 -2.56 -25.93
CA ASP A 140 -19.38 -3.20 -27.17
C ASP A 140 -18.49 -2.28 -28.02
N GLU A 141 -17.92 -2.80 -29.11
CA GLU A 141 -17.05 -2.03 -30.02
C GLU A 141 -17.77 -0.86 -30.72
N ARG A 142 -19.11 -0.83 -30.71
CA ARG A 142 -19.93 0.26 -31.25
C ARG A 142 -20.26 1.31 -30.18
N ASN A 143 -19.63 1.23 -29.00
CA ASN A 143 -19.92 2.05 -27.83
C ASN A 143 -21.36 1.93 -27.31
N VAL A 144 -21.99 0.76 -27.50
CA VAL A 144 -23.32 0.46 -26.98
C VAL A 144 -23.18 -0.43 -25.73
N THR A 145 -23.85 -0.05 -24.64
CA THR A 145 -23.91 -0.85 -23.42
C THR A 145 -24.67 -2.15 -23.70
N ALA A 146 -23.95 -3.28 -23.69
CA ALA A 146 -24.51 -4.61 -23.89
C ALA A 146 -25.08 -5.21 -22.60
N ALA A 147 -24.47 -4.89 -21.45
CA ALA A 147 -24.98 -5.25 -20.13
C ALA A 147 -24.59 -4.20 -19.10
N ARG A 148 -25.45 -3.99 -18.10
CA ARG A 148 -25.22 -3.05 -16.99
C ARG A 148 -25.74 -3.65 -15.70
N LEU A 149 -24.99 -3.48 -14.62
CA LEU A 149 -25.41 -3.74 -13.25
C LEU A 149 -25.10 -2.54 -12.36
N ILE A 150 -26.07 -2.16 -11.55
CA ILE A 150 -25.89 -1.25 -10.42
C ILE A 150 -26.21 -2.05 -9.16
N ARG A 151 -25.32 -2.01 -8.18
CA ARG A 151 -25.47 -2.72 -6.91
C ARG A 151 -25.17 -1.78 -5.74
N PRO A 152 -26.13 -1.52 -4.84
CA PRO A 152 -25.83 -0.81 -3.61
C PRO A 152 -24.91 -1.68 -2.74
N LEU A 153 -23.89 -1.05 -2.16
CA LEU A 153 -22.95 -1.67 -1.24
C LEU A 153 -23.24 -1.13 0.17
N VAL A 154 -23.35 -2.04 1.14
CA VAL A 154 -23.52 -1.70 2.55
C VAL A 154 -22.58 -2.56 3.37
N VAL A 155 -21.80 -1.91 4.23
CA VAL A 155 -20.82 -2.56 5.10
C VAL A 155 -21.02 -2.05 6.52
N THR A 156 -21.18 -2.95 7.48
CA THR A 156 -21.40 -2.60 8.89
C THR A 156 -20.23 -3.00 9.77
N ARG A 157 -19.87 -2.17 10.75
CA ARG A 157 -18.78 -2.44 11.69
C ARG A 157 -19.06 -1.92 13.09
N ASN A 158 -18.42 -2.55 14.08
CA ASN A 158 -18.40 -2.11 15.48
C ASN A 158 -17.16 -1.28 15.87
N ALA A 159 -16.15 -1.16 14.98
CA ALA A 159 -14.94 -0.37 15.18
C ALA A 159 -14.39 0.19 13.85
N VAL A 160 -13.66 1.31 13.91
CA VAL A 160 -12.95 1.89 12.75
C VAL A 160 -11.82 0.95 12.35
N PRO A 161 -11.67 0.60 11.05
CA PRO A 161 -10.57 -0.25 10.61
C PRO A 161 -9.23 0.37 10.99
N GLU A 162 -8.38 -0.37 11.69
CA GLU A 162 -6.95 -0.06 11.67
C GLU A 162 -6.49 -0.12 10.20
N ALA A 163 -5.73 0.86 9.75
CA ALA A 163 -5.27 1.01 8.37
C ALA A 163 -4.41 -0.15 7.82
N THR A 164 -4.29 -1.25 8.56
CA THR A 164 -3.35 -2.35 8.35
C THR A 164 -4.01 -3.70 8.02
N LEU A 165 -5.35 -3.82 8.06
CA LEU A 165 -6.05 -5.10 7.90
C LEU A 165 -6.60 -5.27 6.47
N LEU A 166 -5.91 -6.09 5.66
CA LEU A 166 -6.27 -6.49 4.27
C LEU A 166 -7.22 -7.72 4.19
N GLU A 167 -7.55 -8.35 5.33
CA GLU A 167 -8.53 -9.46 5.40
C GLU A 167 -9.97 -8.98 5.47
N ASP A 168 -10.12 -7.67 5.58
CA ASP A 168 -11.34 -6.94 5.74
C ASP A 168 -11.92 -6.46 4.40
N ASP A 169 -11.42 -6.91 3.25
CA ASP A 169 -11.91 -6.42 1.97
C ASP A 169 -13.33 -6.96 1.68
N LEU A 170 -14.21 -6.09 1.18
CA LEU A 170 -15.50 -6.49 0.65
C LEU A 170 -15.28 -7.25 -0.66
N GLN A 171 -15.65 -8.52 -0.69
CA GLN A 171 -15.60 -9.35 -1.89
C GLN A 171 -16.98 -9.60 -2.44
N GLY A 172 -17.11 -9.74 -3.75
CA GLY A 172 -18.39 -10.10 -4.35
C GLY A 172 -18.30 -10.61 -5.76
N PHE A 173 -19.44 -11.14 -6.20
CA PHE A 173 -19.60 -11.80 -7.50
C PHE A 173 -20.73 -11.15 -8.29
N ILE A 174 -20.49 -10.97 -9.59
CA ILE A 174 -21.44 -10.48 -10.58
C ILE A 174 -21.45 -11.45 -11.75
N ARG A 175 -22.65 -11.80 -12.22
CA ARG A 175 -22.85 -12.55 -13.47
C ARG A 175 -23.54 -11.63 -14.47
N LEU A 176 -22.90 -11.39 -15.61
CA LEU A 176 -23.48 -10.66 -16.73
C LEU A 176 -23.58 -11.57 -17.95
N THR A 177 -24.76 -11.61 -18.58
CA THR A 177 -24.98 -12.35 -19.82
C THR A 177 -24.92 -11.38 -21.00
N VAL A 178 -24.10 -11.70 -21.99
CA VAL A 178 -23.90 -10.88 -23.20
C VAL A 178 -23.81 -11.77 -24.43
N PRO A 179 -24.09 -11.26 -25.64
CA PRO A 179 -23.76 -11.95 -26.87
C PRO A 179 -22.25 -12.23 -26.98
N ALA A 180 -21.86 -13.08 -27.93
CA ALA A 180 -20.45 -13.27 -28.26
C ALA A 180 -19.85 -11.98 -28.85
N GLY A 181 -18.69 -11.57 -28.35
CA GLY A 181 -18.01 -10.36 -28.80
C GLY A 181 -16.96 -9.86 -27.81
N THR A 182 -16.28 -8.78 -28.19
CA THR A 182 -15.34 -8.07 -27.32
C THR A 182 -16.04 -6.89 -26.67
N TYR A 183 -15.86 -6.77 -25.35
CA TYR A 183 -16.48 -5.73 -24.53
C TYR A 183 -15.43 -5.00 -23.70
N GLN A 184 -15.58 -3.69 -23.61
CA GLN A 184 -14.91 -2.85 -22.62
C GLN A 184 -15.67 -2.94 -21.30
N ILE A 185 -14.95 -3.14 -20.21
CA ILE A 185 -15.52 -3.17 -18.86
C ILE A 185 -15.32 -1.80 -18.23
N TYR A 186 -16.44 -1.12 -17.94
CA TYR A 186 -16.46 0.04 -17.07
C TYR A 186 -16.85 -0.42 -15.66
N PHE A 187 -15.89 -0.39 -14.73
CA PHE A 187 -16.10 -0.74 -13.33
C PHE A 187 -15.90 0.50 -12.46
N SER A 188 -16.92 0.90 -11.72
CA SER A 188 -16.88 2.09 -10.88
C SER A 188 -17.45 1.81 -9.49
N VAL A 189 -16.78 2.32 -8.46
CA VAL A 189 -17.23 2.25 -7.07
C VAL A 189 -17.28 3.68 -6.53
N GLU A 190 -18.40 4.03 -5.93
CA GLU A 190 -18.63 5.33 -5.30
C GLU A 190 -18.93 5.13 -3.81
N ASP A 191 -18.36 5.99 -2.97
CA ASP A 191 -18.71 6.07 -1.55
C ASP A 191 -19.96 6.95 -1.39
N GLY A 192 -20.89 6.52 -0.54
CA GLY A 192 -22.16 7.21 -0.33
C GLY A 192 -22.07 8.39 0.64
N GLU A 193 -20.99 8.49 1.41
CA GLU A 193 -20.82 9.48 2.49
C GLU A 193 -19.70 10.50 2.17
N SER A 194 -19.09 10.43 0.98
CA SER A 194 -18.04 11.34 0.50
C SER A 194 -17.96 11.37 -1.02
N ASP A 195 -17.18 12.29 -1.59
CA ASP A 195 -16.92 12.37 -3.05
C ASP A 195 -15.90 11.32 -3.55
N ARG A 196 -15.60 10.29 -2.75
CA ARG A 196 -14.63 9.25 -3.15
C ARG A 196 -15.23 8.40 -4.26
N LYS A 197 -14.51 8.34 -5.38
CA LYS A 197 -14.85 7.52 -6.54
C LYS A 197 -13.63 6.80 -7.06
N PHE A 198 -13.82 5.53 -7.37
CA PHE A 198 -12.88 4.71 -8.12
C PHE A 198 -13.49 4.37 -9.48
N THR A 199 -12.70 4.48 -10.54
CA THR A 199 -13.07 4.01 -11.87
C THR A 199 -11.90 3.22 -12.43
N SER A 200 -12.20 2.03 -12.96
CA SER A 200 -11.22 1.15 -13.55
C SER A 200 -10.57 1.77 -14.79
N ARG A 201 -9.33 1.37 -15.05
CA ARG A 201 -8.69 1.62 -16.36
C ARG A 201 -9.37 0.77 -17.44
N GLU A 202 -9.07 1.08 -18.71
CA GLU A 202 -9.57 0.31 -19.84
C GLU A 202 -9.24 -1.18 -19.68
N HIS A 203 -10.28 -2.01 -19.57
CA HIS A 203 -10.18 -3.45 -19.42
C HIS A 203 -11.11 -4.10 -20.44
N LYS A 204 -10.59 -5.06 -21.22
CA LYS A 204 -11.37 -5.74 -22.26
C LYS A 204 -11.60 -7.19 -21.88
N VAL A 205 -12.80 -7.67 -22.15
CA VAL A 205 -13.12 -9.09 -22.10
C VAL A 205 -13.64 -9.52 -23.46
N THR A 206 -13.05 -10.57 -24.01
CA THR A 206 -13.53 -11.20 -25.24
C THR A 206 -14.29 -12.45 -24.85
N THR A 207 -15.59 -12.42 -25.10
CA THR A 207 -16.44 -13.59 -25.00
C THR A 207 -16.50 -14.29 -26.36
N ARG A 208 -16.69 -15.60 -26.35
CA ARG A 208 -16.87 -16.39 -27.57
C ARG A 208 -18.15 -17.19 -27.43
N ALA A 209 -18.93 -17.22 -28.51
CA ALA A 209 -19.98 -18.21 -28.67
C ALA A 209 -19.30 -19.58 -28.61
N GLY A 210 -19.95 -20.54 -27.94
CA GLY A 210 -19.43 -21.90 -27.89
C GLY A 210 -19.15 -22.40 -29.31
N THR A 211 -17.87 -22.66 -29.62
CA THR A 211 -17.47 -23.16 -30.93
C THR A 211 -17.93 -24.61 -31.09
N SER A 212 -18.09 -25.06 -32.33
CA SER A 212 -18.24 -26.49 -32.68
C SER A 212 -16.90 -27.24 -32.63
N ASP A 213 -15.82 -26.59 -32.15
CA ASP A 213 -14.51 -27.22 -32.08
C ASP A 213 -14.51 -28.35 -31.05
N ALA A 214 -13.85 -29.44 -31.41
CA ALA A 214 -13.78 -30.66 -30.61
C ALA A 214 -13.02 -30.50 -29.28
N LEU A 215 -12.33 -29.37 -29.07
CA LEU A 215 -11.57 -29.06 -27.85
C LEU A 215 -11.39 -27.53 -27.70
N ASP A 216 -12.12 -26.91 -26.77
CA ASP A 216 -12.03 -25.48 -26.46
C ASP A 216 -11.94 -25.21 -24.95
N LEU A 217 -11.45 -24.03 -24.58
CA LEU A 217 -11.09 -23.65 -23.20
C LEU A 217 -11.67 -22.27 -22.82
N SER A 218 -12.22 -22.17 -21.61
CA SER A 218 -12.49 -20.87 -20.99
C SER A 218 -11.20 -20.22 -20.49
N TYR A 219 -11.31 -18.98 -19.99
CA TYR A 219 -10.21 -18.39 -19.24
C TYR A 219 -10.01 -19.12 -17.91
N PRO A 220 -8.75 -19.35 -17.49
CA PRO A 220 -8.46 -20.00 -16.24
C PRO A 220 -8.72 -19.04 -15.06
N MET A 221 -9.22 -19.60 -13.97
CA MET A 221 -9.42 -18.90 -12.70
C MET A 221 -8.48 -19.48 -11.65
N PHE A 222 -7.77 -18.63 -10.90
CA PHE A 222 -7.05 -19.10 -9.72
C PHE A 222 -8.03 -19.46 -8.62
N VAL A 223 -8.03 -20.72 -8.21
CA VAL A 223 -8.87 -21.22 -7.11
C VAL A 223 -8.07 -22.02 -6.12
N ARG A 224 -8.52 -22.01 -4.87
CA ARG A 224 -8.21 -23.05 -3.89
C ARG A 224 -9.28 -24.12 -3.98
N LYS A 225 -8.86 -25.37 -4.09
CA LYS A 225 -9.76 -26.51 -3.90
C LYS A 225 -9.86 -26.81 -2.41
N GLU A 226 -11.07 -26.77 -1.85
CA GLU A 226 -11.31 -27.14 -0.46
C GLU A 226 -11.56 -28.64 -0.33
N ILE A 227 -11.23 -29.20 0.84
CA ILE A 227 -11.51 -30.61 1.15
C ILE A 227 -13.04 -30.72 1.29
N PRO A 228 -13.71 -31.53 0.44
CA PRO A 228 -15.16 -31.65 0.47
C PRO A 228 -15.62 -32.26 1.81
N LYS A 229 -16.73 -31.76 2.34
CA LYS A 229 -17.40 -32.41 3.47
C LYS A 229 -17.96 -33.77 3.02
N PRO A 230 -18.13 -34.74 3.93
CA PRO A 230 -18.72 -36.03 3.58
C PRO A 230 -20.08 -35.87 2.90
N GLY A 231 -20.22 -36.37 1.67
CA GLY A 231 -21.45 -36.29 0.87
C GLY A 231 -21.60 -35.03 0.00
N GLU A 232 -20.66 -34.08 0.07
CA GLU A 232 -20.62 -32.91 -0.80
C GLU A 232 -19.62 -33.09 -1.96
N GLY A 233 -19.92 -32.48 -3.10
CA GLY A 233 -18.99 -32.39 -4.23
C GLY A 233 -17.81 -31.47 -3.93
N PRO A 234 -16.80 -31.40 -4.82
CA PRO A 234 -15.67 -30.49 -4.63
C PRO A 234 -16.13 -29.03 -4.60
N THR A 235 -15.48 -28.26 -3.73
CA THR A 235 -15.73 -26.83 -3.57
C THR A 235 -14.48 -26.04 -3.97
N TYR A 236 -14.69 -24.97 -4.72
CA TYR A 236 -13.62 -24.08 -5.19
C TYR A 236 -13.84 -22.67 -4.67
N VAL A 237 -12.79 -22.08 -4.11
CA VAL A 237 -12.78 -20.70 -3.62
C VAL A 237 -11.83 -19.90 -4.51
N PRO A 238 -12.31 -18.93 -5.31
CA PRO A 238 -11.44 -18.11 -6.14
C PRO A 238 -10.53 -17.26 -5.26
N LEU A 239 -9.30 -17.03 -5.75
CA LEU A 239 -8.32 -16.19 -5.08
C LEU A 239 -8.79 -14.72 -5.01
N ASN A 240 -9.48 -14.26 -6.06
CA ASN A 240 -10.08 -12.93 -6.17
C ASN A 240 -9.07 -11.79 -5.90
N TYR A 241 -7.94 -11.86 -6.62
CA TYR A 241 -6.88 -10.83 -6.64
C TYR A 241 -6.58 -10.43 -8.10
N GLY A 242 -7.61 -10.32 -8.93
CA GLY A 242 -7.42 -10.17 -10.38
C GLY A 242 -6.82 -11.44 -10.98
N THR A 243 -5.99 -11.28 -12.01
CA THR A 243 -5.29 -12.39 -12.68
C THR A 243 -4.03 -12.85 -11.94
N ASP A 244 -3.73 -12.26 -10.79
CA ASP A 244 -2.45 -12.40 -10.09
C ASP A 244 -2.49 -13.47 -9.00
N ALA A 245 -1.36 -14.16 -8.83
CA ALA A 245 -1.16 -15.11 -7.74
C ALA A 245 -0.67 -14.39 -6.48
N LEU A 246 -0.89 -15.01 -5.31
CA LEU A 246 -0.40 -14.49 -4.05
C LEU A 246 0.88 -15.20 -3.61
N PHE A 247 1.88 -14.39 -3.26
CA PHE A 247 3.13 -14.85 -2.65
C PHE A 247 2.89 -15.41 -1.25
N GLY A 248 3.50 -16.54 -0.93
CA GLY A 248 3.29 -17.23 0.35
C GLY A 248 1.92 -17.87 0.49
N THR A 249 1.30 -18.23 -0.64
CA THR A 249 0.11 -19.09 -0.62
C THR A 249 0.48 -20.47 -0.11
N ALA A 250 -0.42 -21.07 0.67
CA ALA A 250 -0.31 -22.48 1.04
C ALA A 250 -0.54 -23.39 -0.17
N ALA A 251 -0.19 -24.66 -0.06
CA ALA A 251 -0.52 -25.65 -1.10
C ALA A 251 -2.04 -25.79 -1.33
N GLY A 252 -2.42 -26.28 -2.51
CA GLY A 252 -3.82 -26.56 -2.86
C GLY A 252 -4.50 -25.49 -3.74
N PHE A 253 -3.75 -24.49 -4.18
CA PHE A 253 -4.18 -23.59 -5.26
C PHE A 253 -3.85 -24.16 -6.63
N GLY A 254 -4.61 -23.74 -7.63
CA GLY A 254 -4.43 -24.16 -9.00
C GLY A 254 -5.31 -23.37 -9.95
N TYR A 255 -5.21 -23.73 -11.23
CA TYR A 255 -6.12 -23.20 -12.24
C TYR A 255 -7.35 -24.08 -12.37
N LEU A 256 -8.51 -23.43 -12.40
CA LEU A 256 -9.77 -24.03 -12.79
C LEU A 256 -10.17 -23.51 -14.16
N VAL A 257 -10.45 -24.41 -15.09
CA VAL A 257 -10.79 -24.09 -16.48
C VAL A 257 -11.99 -24.91 -16.93
N GLN A 258 -12.93 -24.31 -17.65
CA GLN A 258 -13.95 -25.07 -18.37
C GLN A 258 -13.36 -25.57 -19.68
N VAL A 259 -13.48 -26.87 -19.93
CA VAL A 259 -13.00 -27.53 -21.15
C VAL A 259 -14.19 -28.16 -21.84
N ARG A 260 -14.48 -27.70 -23.06
CA ARG A 260 -15.51 -28.33 -23.90
C ARG A 260 -14.90 -29.57 -24.54
N VAL A 261 -15.45 -30.75 -24.23
CA VAL A 261 -14.98 -32.05 -24.74
C VAL A 261 -16.17 -32.95 -25.08
N GLU A 262 -16.42 -33.16 -26.37
CA GLU A 262 -17.53 -34.01 -26.85
C GLU A 262 -16.99 -35.24 -27.62
N PRO A 263 -17.40 -36.50 -27.28
CA PRO A 263 -17.99 -36.98 -26.03
C PRO A 263 -16.92 -37.44 -25.00
N ARG A 264 -17.21 -37.23 -23.71
CA ARG A 264 -16.54 -37.69 -22.46
C ARG A 264 -15.00 -37.68 -22.42
N ALA A 265 -14.47 -36.94 -21.44
CA ALA A 265 -13.06 -36.54 -21.26
C ALA A 265 -12.04 -37.64 -20.88
N HIS A 266 -12.30 -38.94 -21.08
CA HIS A 266 -11.38 -40.00 -20.64
C HIS A 266 -10.04 -40.01 -21.38
N ASP A 267 -9.99 -39.48 -22.61
CA ASP A 267 -8.79 -39.46 -23.45
C ASP A 267 -8.09 -38.08 -23.49
N LEU A 268 -8.47 -37.16 -22.59
CA LEU A 268 -7.84 -35.83 -22.54
C LEU A 268 -6.47 -35.95 -21.88
N LEU A 269 -5.43 -35.45 -22.53
CA LEU A 269 -4.10 -35.29 -21.93
C LEU A 269 -3.84 -33.81 -21.72
N ALA A 270 -3.46 -33.43 -20.49
CA ALA A 270 -3.01 -32.09 -20.17
C ALA A 270 -1.53 -32.12 -19.80
N GLN A 271 -0.74 -31.27 -20.42
CA GLN A 271 0.64 -30.99 -20.05
C GLN A 271 0.75 -29.51 -19.77
N TRP A 272 1.36 -29.17 -18.64
CA TRP A 272 1.54 -27.78 -18.25
C TRP A 272 2.99 -27.50 -17.88
N LYS A 273 3.37 -26.24 -18.10
CA LYS A 273 4.66 -25.67 -17.74
C LYS A 273 4.42 -24.31 -17.09
N LEU A 274 5.11 -24.07 -16.00
CA LEU A 274 5.07 -22.85 -15.21
C LEU A 274 6.49 -22.35 -15.04
N THR A 275 6.77 -21.15 -15.52
CA THR A 275 8.10 -20.55 -15.49
C THR A 275 8.03 -19.23 -14.76
N ASN A 276 8.87 -19.06 -13.73
CA ASN A 276 9.03 -17.76 -13.07
C ASN A 276 10.12 -16.96 -13.78
N GLU A 277 9.91 -15.66 -13.99
CA GLU A 277 10.99 -14.77 -14.40
C GLU A 277 12.05 -14.65 -13.29
N ARG A 278 13.19 -14.04 -13.63
CA ARG A 278 14.29 -13.86 -12.67
C ARG A 278 13.78 -13.07 -11.46
N SER A 279 13.90 -13.67 -10.28
CA SER A 279 13.35 -13.12 -9.05
C SER A 279 14.12 -11.88 -8.56
N LEU A 280 13.43 -11.07 -7.75
CA LEU A 280 14.03 -9.99 -6.94
C LEU A 280 15.13 -10.48 -5.99
N SER A 281 15.13 -11.77 -5.63
CA SER A 281 16.17 -12.40 -4.82
C SER A 281 17.46 -12.68 -5.60
N GLY A 282 17.46 -12.45 -6.92
CA GLY A 282 18.58 -12.79 -7.79
C GLY A 282 18.74 -14.30 -8.01
N LEU A 283 17.78 -15.12 -7.58
CA LEU A 283 17.70 -16.53 -7.93
C LEU A 283 17.40 -16.73 -9.41
N ASP A 284 17.88 -17.86 -9.93
CA ASP A 284 17.60 -18.27 -11.29
C ASP A 284 16.10 -18.58 -11.44
N PRO A 285 15.53 -18.32 -12.62
CA PRO A 285 14.18 -18.74 -12.98
C PRO A 285 13.88 -20.18 -12.54
N LEU A 286 12.80 -20.36 -11.79
CA LEU A 286 12.28 -21.69 -11.47
C LEU A 286 11.34 -22.14 -12.58
N GLU A 287 11.48 -23.40 -12.98
CA GLU A 287 10.62 -24.04 -13.95
C GLU A 287 9.96 -25.28 -13.32
N PHE A 288 8.64 -25.32 -13.41
CA PHE A 288 7.82 -26.47 -13.00
C PHE A 288 7.08 -26.98 -14.22
N SER A 289 7.01 -28.30 -14.37
CA SER A 289 6.18 -28.91 -15.41
C SER A 289 5.51 -30.16 -14.86
N GLY A 290 4.36 -30.49 -15.44
CA GLY A 290 3.60 -31.64 -15.00
C GLY A 290 2.46 -31.99 -15.96
N ASN A 291 1.81 -33.10 -15.66
CA ASN A 291 0.63 -33.59 -16.37
C ASN A 291 -0.50 -33.96 -15.40
N THR A 292 -0.39 -33.56 -14.13
CA THR A 292 -1.41 -33.79 -13.11
C THR A 292 -2.55 -32.81 -13.31
N TYR A 293 -3.77 -33.33 -13.32
CA TYR A 293 -5.01 -32.57 -13.36
C TYR A 293 -6.15 -33.43 -12.83
N GLU A 294 -7.26 -32.79 -12.48
CA GLU A 294 -8.50 -33.44 -12.11
C GLU A 294 -9.65 -32.96 -13.01
N ILE A 295 -10.56 -33.87 -13.38
CA ILE A 295 -11.72 -33.53 -14.20
C ILE A 295 -13.00 -33.83 -13.44
N GLN A 296 -13.93 -32.88 -13.46
CA GLN A 296 -15.27 -32.98 -12.91
C GLN A 296 -16.29 -32.62 -13.99
N ASN A 297 -17.41 -33.34 -14.07
CA ASN A 297 -18.51 -32.95 -14.93
C ASN A 297 -19.52 -32.13 -14.13
N GLY A 298 -20.01 -31.04 -14.71
CA GLY A 298 -21.00 -30.21 -14.04
C GLY A 298 -20.82 -28.71 -14.27
N PHE A 299 -21.68 -27.94 -13.61
CA PHE A 299 -21.67 -26.47 -13.66
C PHE A 299 -21.08 -25.90 -12.37
N LEU A 300 -20.41 -24.75 -12.48
CA LEU A 300 -20.02 -23.97 -11.29
C LEU A 300 -21.23 -23.21 -10.79
N LYS A 301 -21.71 -23.58 -9.60
CA LYS A 301 -22.80 -22.89 -8.92
C LYS A 301 -22.23 -22.03 -7.81
N TYR A 302 -22.47 -20.73 -7.91
CA TYR A 302 -22.16 -19.77 -6.85
C TYR A 302 -23.18 -19.89 -5.72
N VAL A 303 -22.71 -19.86 -4.48
CA VAL A 303 -23.56 -19.81 -3.28
C VAL A 303 -23.50 -18.40 -2.70
N GLU A 304 -24.64 -17.71 -2.70
CA GLU A 304 -24.81 -16.40 -2.06
C GLU A 304 -24.90 -16.54 -0.54
N GLY A 305 -24.36 -15.55 0.19
CA GLY A 305 -24.56 -15.43 1.66
C GLY A 305 -23.33 -15.66 2.54
N THR A 306 -22.12 -15.73 1.97
CA THR A 306 -20.86 -15.86 2.72
C THR A 306 -19.94 -14.65 2.51
N ASP A 307 -19.11 -14.29 3.50
CA ASP A 307 -18.10 -13.20 3.44
C ASP A 307 -17.00 -13.40 2.37
N ARG A 308 -17.09 -14.50 1.61
CA ARG A 308 -16.17 -14.91 0.54
C ARG A 308 -16.94 -15.63 -0.54
N ILE A 309 -16.36 -15.66 -1.74
CA ILE A 309 -16.96 -16.29 -2.92
C ILE A 309 -16.69 -17.79 -2.86
N VAL A 310 -17.72 -18.62 -3.05
CA VAL A 310 -17.60 -20.08 -3.00
C VAL A 310 -18.37 -20.70 -4.17
N TYR A 311 -17.69 -21.59 -4.90
CA TYR A 311 -18.28 -22.37 -5.99
C TYR A 311 -18.44 -23.83 -5.58
N HIS A 312 -19.65 -24.35 -5.76
CA HIS A 312 -19.94 -25.78 -5.70
C HIS A 312 -20.12 -26.32 -7.12
N VAL A 313 -19.71 -27.57 -7.33
CA VAL A 313 -20.00 -28.26 -8.60
C VAL A 313 -21.39 -28.86 -8.53
N ASP A 314 -22.28 -28.36 -9.39
CA ASP A 314 -23.59 -28.98 -9.62
C ASP A 314 -23.41 -30.16 -10.60
N PRO A 315 -23.81 -31.39 -10.22
CA PRO A 315 -23.56 -32.60 -11.02
C PRO A 315 -24.43 -32.71 -12.28
N THR A 316 -25.30 -31.72 -12.56
CA THR A 316 -26.12 -31.70 -13.78
C THR A 316 -25.24 -31.80 -15.02
N PRO A 317 -25.54 -32.70 -15.99
CA PRO A 317 -24.73 -32.86 -17.18
C PRO A 317 -24.57 -31.56 -17.98
N ALA A 318 -23.32 -31.17 -18.24
CA ALA A 318 -22.95 -30.02 -19.03
C ALA A 318 -22.23 -30.47 -20.33
N PRO A 319 -22.27 -29.66 -21.41
CA PRO A 319 -21.49 -29.94 -22.63
C PRO A 319 -19.98 -29.67 -22.45
N TRP A 320 -19.55 -29.28 -21.26
CA TRP A 320 -18.14 -29.12 -20.87
C TRP A 320 -17.84 -29.82 -19.55
N SER A 321 -16.56 -30.02 -19.28
CA SER A 321 -16.03 -30.49 -18.00
C SER A 321 -15.21 -29.39 -17.33
N LEU A 322 -15.09 -29.44 -16.02
CA LEU A 322 -14.22 -28.58 -15.22
C LEU A 322 -12.88 -29.29 -15.02
N LEU A 323 -11.81 -28.66 -15.50
CA LEU A 323 -10.43 -29.10 -15.35
C LEU A 323 -9.77 -28.29 -14.24
N PHE A 324 -9.37 -28.96 -13.16
CA PHE A 324 -8.55 -28.38 -12.10
C PHE A 324 -7.10 -28.84 -12.26
N ILE A 325 -6.18 -27.88 -12.38
CA ILE A 325 -4.75 -28.11 -12.51
C ILE A 325 -4.07 -27.60 -11.23
N PRO A 326 -3.66 -28.47 -10.31
CA PRO A 326 -2.93 -28.04 -9.12
C PRO A 326 -1.57 -27.44 -9.53
N LEU A 327 -1.25 -26.26 -9.00
CA LEU A 327 0.00 -25.55 -9.30
C LEU A 327 0.81 -25.36 -8.02
N PRO A 328 2.14 -25.49 -8.07
CA PRO A 328 3.01 -25.30 -6.91
C PRO A 328 3.25 -23.81 -6.62
N LEU A 329 2.18 -23.04 -6.41
CA LEU A 329 2.25 -21.59 -6.21
C LEU A 329 3.03 -21.22 -4.94
N GLU A 330 3.03 -22.11 -3.94
CA GLU A 330 3.79 -21.97 -2.69
C GLU A 330 5.32 -21.90 -2.91
N LYS A 331 5.80 -22.43 -4.05
CA LYS A 331 7.22 -22.42 -4.42
C LYS A 331 7.62 -21.24 -5.28
N LEU A 332 6.67 -20.40 -5.68
CA LEU A 332 6.94 -19.25 -6.54
C LEU A 332 7.41 -18.05 -5.72
N GLU A 333 8.47 -17.42 -6.19
CA GLU A 333 8.92 -16.13 -5.67
C GLU A 333 8.14 -14.96 -6.29
N GLN A 334 8.15 -13.81 -5.63
CA GLN A 334 7.60 -12.57 -6.19
C GLN A 334 8.23 -12.25 -7.55
N GLY A 335 7.39 -12.02 -8.55
CA GLY A 335 7.84 -11.80 -9.93
C GLY A 335 6.72 -12.04 -10.93
N ARG A 336 7.04 -11.96 -12.21
CA ARG A 336 6.14 -12.38 -13.29
C ARG A 336 6.35 -13.85 -13.57
N CYS A 337 5.26 -14.54 -13.85
CA CYS A 337 5.25 -15.95 -14.20
C CYS A 337 4.51 -16.15 -15.51
N THR A 338 4.95 -17.13 -16.29
CA THR A 338 4.26 -17.60 -17.48
C THR A 338 3.76 -19.03 -17.24
N PHE A 339 2.50 -19.26 -17.57
CA PHE A 339 1.88 -20.58 -17.54
C PHE A 339 1.49 -20.99 -18.95
N ASP A 340 2.00 -22.14 -19.38
CA ASP A 340 1.69 -22.76 -20.65
C ASP A 340 0.97 -24.08 -20.40
N LEU A 341 -0.19 -24.25 -21.04
CA LEU A 341 -1.00 -25.45 -21.02
C LEU A 341 -1.15 -25.98 -22.44
N THR A 342 -0.85 -27.26 -22.62
CA THR A 342 -1.12 -28.01 -23.84
C THR A 342 -2.12 -29.10 -23.52
N LEU A 343 -3.29 -29.01 -24.14
CA LEU A 343 -4.30 -30.06 -24.12
C LEU A 343 -4.27 -30.83 -25.43
N THR A 344 -4.26 -32.16 -25.34
CA THR A 344 -4.26 -33.05 -26.49
C THR A 344 -5.38 -34.07 -26.35
N ARG A 345 -6.11 -34.29 -27.44
CA ARG A 345 -7.11 -35.34 -27.56
C ARG A 345 -7.12 -35.87 -28.99
N GLY A 346 -6.74 -37.14 -29.18
CA GLY A 346 -6.57 -37.72 -30.52
C GLY A 346 -5.62 -36.87 -31.37
N ALA A 347 -6.09 -36.39 -32.53
CA ALA A 347 -5.33 -35.50 -33.41
C ALA A 347 -5.46 -34.00 -33.05
N SER A 348 -6.40 -33.62 -32.18
CA SER A 348 -6.64 -32.23 -31.79
C SER A 348 -5.71 -31.82 -30.67
N THR A 349 -5.01 -30.70 -30.85
CA THR A 349 -4.18 -30.08 -29.80
C THR A 349 -4.57 -28.63 -29.63
N ARG A 350 -4.75 -28.20 -28.38
CA ARG A 350 -5.02 -26.81 -28.01
C ARG A 350 -3.96 -26.33 -27.04
N LYS A 351 -3.35 -25.19 -27.34
CA LYS A 351 -2.39 -24.53 -26.45
C LYS A 351 -3.01 -23.28 -25.85
N PHE A 352 -2.69 -23.03 -24.60
CA PHE A 352 -3.09 -21.85 -23.85
C PHE A 352 -1.86 -21.33 -23.11
N SER A 353 -1.64 -20.01 -23.16
CA SER A 353 -0.57 -19.36 -22.43
C SER A 353 -1.13 -18.16 -21.67
N ALA A 354 -0.79 -18.05 -20.40
CA ALA A 354 -1.12 -16.92 -19.54
C ALA A 354 0.15 -16.35 -18.91
N SER A 355 0.11 -15.05 -18.63
CA SER A 355 1.12 -14.39 -17.81
C SER A 355 0.43 -13.73 -16.64
N PHE A 356 0.98 -13.92 -15.44
CA PHE A 356 0.47 -13.35 -14.21
C PHE A 356 1.64 -12.93 -13.32
N ALA A 357 1.40 -12.06 -12.36
CA ALA A 357 2.40 -11.72 -11.37
C ALA A 357 2.08 -12.38 -10.02
N VAL A 358 3.13 -12.70 -9.28
CA VAL A 358 3.07 -13.21 -7.91
C VAL A 358 3.25 -12.02 -6.97
N HIS A 359 2.15 -11.56 -6.41
CA HIS A 359 2.09 -10.35 -5.59
C HIS A 359 2.12 -10.66 -4.10
N TRP A 360 2.76 -9.79 -3.31
CA TRP A 360 2.69 -9.81 -1.85
C TRP A 360 1.95 -8.57 -1.34
N PRO A 361 0.60 -8.61 -1.23
CA PRO A 361 -0.20 -7.43 -0.87
C PRO A 361 0.23 -6.82 0.47
N LYS A 362 0.46 -7.66 1.49
CA LYS A 362 0.88 -7.26 2.84
C LYS A 362 2.40 -7.15 3.01
N LYS A 363 3.17 -6.93 1.93
CA LYS A 363 4.62 -6.78 2.04
C LYS A 363 4.97 -5.61 2.98
N PRO A 364 5.72 -5.87 4.08
CA PRO A 364 6.18 -4.82 4.99
C PRO A 364 6.84 -3.66 4.24
N LEU A 365 6.54 -2.43 4.65
CA LEU A 365 7.08 -1.20 4.07
C LEU A 365 8.61 -1.19 4.17
N SER A 366 9.15 -1.61 5.32
CA SER A 366 10.59 -1.77 5.54
C SER A 366 11.27 -2.79 4.63
N LEU A 367 10.52 -3.72 4.01
CA LEU A 367 11.02 -4.66 2.99
C LEU A 367 10.95 -4.13 1.56
N ARG A 368 10.36 -2.96 1.32
CA ARG A 368 10.24 -2.41 -0.04
C ARG A 368 11.55 -1.86 -0.57
N THR A 369 12.47 -1.46 0.32
CA THR A 369 13.81 -1.00 -0.06
C THR A 369 14.87 -1.86 0.62
N ILE A 370 15.78 -2.43 -0.17
CA ILE A 370 16.85 -3.30 0.35
C ILE A 370 17.75 -2.55 1.36
N ALA A 371 17.99 -1.26 1.16
CA ALA A 371 18.79 -0.45 2.06
C ALA A 371 18.18 -0.35 3.47
N LEU A 372 16.88 -0.04 3.58
CA LEU A 372 16.17 0.02 4.86
C LEU A 372 16.06 -1.39 5.48
N ALA A 373 15.79 -2.39 4.64
CA ALA A 373 15.71 -3.77 5.09
C ALA A 373 17.02 -4.23 5.74
N ILE A 374 18.16 -3.96 5.10
CA ILE A 374 19.49 -4.26 5.64
C ILE A 374 19.79 -3.44 6.89
N ASP A 375 19.45 -2.14 6.92
CA ASP A 375 19.68 -1.30 8.10
C ASP A 375 18.95 -1.84 9.33
N ALA A 376 17.69 -2.24 9.16
CA ALA A 376 16.89 -2.80 10.24
C ALA A 376 17.46 -4.10 10.81
N LEU A 377 18.37 -4.82 10.14
CA LEU A 377 18.96 -6.07 10.65
C LEU A 377 19.82 -5.90 11.89
N HIS A 378 20.22 -4.67 12.27
CA HIS A 378 21.07 -4.41 13.45
C HIS A 378 20.50 -4.96 14.78
N VAL A 379 19.21 -5.33 14.81
CA VAL A 379 18.56 -5.90 16.00
C VAL A 379 18.94 -7.38 16.20
N ILE A 380 19.19 -8.11 15.09
CA ILE A 380 19.41 -9.56 15.09
C ILE A 380 20.72 -10.00 14.45
N ALA A 381 21.42 -9.10 13.75
CA ALA A 381 22.70 -9.34 13.09
C ALA A 381 23.80 -8.52 13.75
N THR A 382 25.05 -9.00 13.65
CA THR A 382 26.20 -8.24 14.14
C THR A 382 26.49 -7.04 13.24
N LYS A 383 27.25 -6.08 13.75
CA LYS A 383 27.65 -4.90 12.98
C LYS A 383 28.43 -5.30 11.72
N GLU A 384 29.33 -6.27 11.84
CA GLU A 384 30.15 -6.78 10.75
C GLU A 384 29.29 -7.46 9.66
N GLU A 385 28.25 -8.21 10.04
CA GLU A 385 27.31 -8.81 9.10
C GLU A 385 26.54 -7.74 8.31
N VAL A 386 26.02 -6.72 9.00
CA VAL A 386 25.28 -5.61 8.37
C VAL A 386 26.20 -4.79 7.46
N ASP A 387 27.40 -4.43 7.91
CA ASP A 387 28.37 -3.66 7.13
C ASP A 387 28.83 -4.45 5.89
N ARG A 388 29.00 -5.77 6.01
CA ARG A 388 29.26 -6.64 4.86
C ARG A 388 28.10 -6.61 3.87
N LEU A 389 26.85 -6.74 4.32
CA LEU A 389 25.67 -6.67 3.44
C LEU A 389 25.62 -5.33 2.69
N ARG A 390 25.89 -4.21 3.37
CA ARG A 390 25.93 -2.87 2.75
C ARG A 390 27.06 -2.68 1.74
N SER A 391 28.18 -3.39 1.90
CA SER A 391 29.35 -3.25 1.02
C SER A 391 29.13 -3.79 -0.41
N PHE A 392 28.12 -4.64 -0.61
CA PHE A 392 27.80 -5.18 -1.92
C PHE A 392 27.18 -4.14 -2.86
N SER A 393 27.22 -4.38 -4.18
CA SER A 393 26.44 -3.60 -5.15
C SER A 393 24.94 -3.88 -4.99
N ILE A 394 24.06 -2.96 -5.38
CA ILE A 394 22.59 -3.07 -5.19
C ILE A 394 22.04 -4.45 -5.61
N ALA A 395 22.42 -4.96 -6.79
CA ALA A 395 21.98 -6.28 -7.26
C ALA A 395 22.48 -7.44 -6.40
N ARG A 396 23.72 -7.35 -5.87
CA ARG A 396 24.29 -8.35 -4.96
C ARG A 396 23.78 -8.19 -3.53
N GLN A 397 23.45 -6.97 -3.10
CA GLN A 397 22.83 -6.69 -1.80
C GLN A 397 21.51 -7.43 -1.67
N ALA A 398 20.65 -7.34 -2.69
CA ALA A 398 19.37 -8.05 -2.70
C ALA A 398 19.59 -9.56 -2.52
N LYS A 399 20.46 -10.17 -3.35
CA LYS A 399 20.76 -11.60 -3.24
C LYS A 399 21.32 -11.99 -1.87
N ALA A 400 22.33 -11.27 -1.38
CA ALA A 400 22.95 -11.55 -0.09
C ALA A 400 21.97 -11.36 1.08
N PHE A 401 21.06 -10.40 0.97
CA PHE A 401 19.99 -10.16 1.92
C PHE A 401 19.02 -11.35 2.00
N TYR A 402 18.53 -11.86 0.86
CA TYR A 402 17.64 -13.01 0.87
C TYR A 402 18.38 -14.31 1.25
N ASP A 403 19.66 -14.46 0.90
CA ASP A 403 20.49 -15.58 1.36
C ASP A 403 20.67 -15.55 2.90
N PHE A 404 20.82 -14.37 3.51
CA PHE A 404 20.88 -14.20 4.97
C PHE A 404 19.61 -14.72 5.66
N TRP A 405 18.43 -14.44 5.07
CA TRP A 405 17.15 -14.90 5.60
C TRP A 405 16.87 -16.37 5.30
N ARG A 406 17.27 -16.88 4.13
CA ARG A 406 17.13 -18.30 3.78
C ARG A 406 17.86 -19.22 4.77
N GLY A 407 19.01 -18.79 5.28
CA GLY A 407 19.72 -19.53 6.34
C GLY A 407 19.00 -19.57 7.69
N ARG A 408 17.93 -18.77 7.87
CA ARG A 408 17.13 -18.65 9.10
C ARG A 408 15.67 -19.06 8.87
N ASP A 409 15.36 -19.62 7.71
CA ASP A 409 14.00 -19.98 7.34
C ASP A 409 13.51 -21.19 8.15
N PRO A 410 12.43 -21.06 8.94
CA PRO A 410 11.87 -22.19 9.67
C PRO A 410 11.20 -23.22 8.75
N ASP A 411 10.60 -22.78 7.63
CA ASP A 411 9.90 -23.64 6.69
C ASP A 411 10.44 -23.48 5.26
N THR A 412 11.34 -24.38 4.88
CA THR A 412 11.93 -24.39 3.53
C THR A 412 11.04 -25.04 2.47
N THR A 413 9.81 -25.46 2.81
CA THR A 413 8.90 -26.09 1.83
C THR A 413 8.22 -25.06 0.94
N THR A 414 8.22 -23.79 1.35
CA THR A 414 7.66 -22.66 0.59
C THR A 414 8.76 -21.66 0.24
N ALA A 415 8.47 -20.78 -0.72
CA ALA A 415 9.34 -19.64 -1.03
C ALA A 415 9.16 -18.47 -0.04
N TYR A 416 8.15 -18.53 0.82
CA TYR A 416 7.81 -17.49 1.77
C TYR A 416 8.49 -17.74 3.10
N ASN A 417 9.41 -16.86 3.47
CA ASN A 417 10.09 -16.94 4.76
C ASN A 417 9.25 -16.27 5.85
N GLU A 418 8.57 -17.06 6.67
CA GLU A 418 7.65 -16.56 7.70
C GLU A 418 8.39 -15.72 8.75
N LEU A 419 9.60 -16.12 9.12
CA LEU A 419 10.41 -15.42 10.11
C LEU A 419 10.81 -14.02 9.63
N MET A 420 11.26 -13.91 8.38
CA MET A 420 11.57 -12.63 7.74
C MET A 420 10.33 -11.74 7.70
N ALA A 421 9.20 -12.28 7.24
CA ALA A 421 7.96 -11.52 7.15
C ALA A 421 7.51 -10.96 8.51
N GLU A 422 7.53 -11.79 9.55
CA GLU A 422 7.19 -11.38 10.92
C GLU A 422 8.18 -10.36 11.48
N TYR A 423 9.48 -10.56 11.25
CA TYR A 423 10.52 -9.61 11.67
C TYR A 423 10.24 -8.20 11.13
N TYR A 424 10.02 -8.08 9.82
CA TYR A 424 9.78 -6.78 9.20
C TYR A 424 8.40 -6.21 9.49
N ARG A 425 7.38 -7.05 9.76
CA ARG A 425 6.11 -6.59 10.31
C ARG A 425 6.31 -5.87 11.65
N ARG A 426 7.23 -6.37 12.50
CA ARG A 426 7.57 -5.72 13.77
C ARG A 426 8.45 -4.48 13.58
N VAL A 427 9.35 -4.46 12.60
CA VAL A 427 10.10 -3.26 12.21
C VAL A 427 9.14 -2.14 11.79
N ASP A 428 8.16 -2.45 10.95
CA ASP A 428 7.12 -1.53 10.51
C ASP A 428 6.28 -0.99 11.68
N HIS A 429 5.90 -1.87 12.61
CA HIS A 429 5.22 -1.42 13.82
C HIS A 429 6.12 -0.49 14.65
N ALA A 430 7.39 -0.83 14.83
CA ALA A 430 8.32 0.00 15.58
C ALA A 430 8.53 1.38 14.92
N LEU A 431 8.63 1.42 13.58
CA LEU A 431 8.66 2.66 12.80
C LEU A 431 7.43 3.55 13.02
N ARG A 432 6.24 2.97 13.21
CA ARG A 432 5.02 3.78 13.46
C ARG A 432 4.87 4.18 14.92
N SER A 433 5.15 3.27 15.84
CA SER A 433 4.77 3.40 17.25
C SER A 433 5.85 4.02 18.13
N PHE A 434 7.13 3.96 17.72
CA PHE A 434 8.26 4.39 18.55
C PHE A 434 9.13 5.48 17.92
N SER A 435 8.73 6.02 16.77
CA SER A 435 9.39 7.18 16.16
C SER A 435 9.15 8.44 16.98
N ILE A 436 10.21 9.20 17.19
CA ILE A 436 10.21 10.44 17.97
C ILE A 436 10.92 11.55 17.19
N SER A 437 10.71 12.81 17.57
CA SER A 437 11.27 13.95 16.83
C SER A 437 12.81 13.95 16.71
N ARG A 438 13.53 13.21 17.55
CA ARG A 438 15.01 13.09 17.51
C ARG A 438 15.53 11.79 16.90
N GLU A 439 14.69 10.78 16.77
CA GLU A 439 15.00 9.47 16.20
C GLU A 439 13.77 9.04 15.40
N THR A 440 13.81 9.36 14.12
CA THR A 440 12.71 9.07 13.19
C THR A 440 12.65 7.59 12.82
N ASP A 441 13.71 6.84 13.11
CA ASP A 441 13.77 5.40 12.90
C ASP A 441 13.36 4.68 14.19
N GLY A 442 12.05 4.55 14.41
CA GLY A 442 11.52 3.94 15.63
C GLY A 442 12.07 2.55 15.96
N TYR A 443 12.53 1.78 14.98
CA TYR A 443 13.18 0.46 15.16
C TYR A 443 14.59 0.54 15.80
N LYS A 444 15.26 1.70 15.76
CA LYS A 444 16.56 1.95 16.42
C LYS A 444 16.42 2.26 17.91
N THR A 445 15.23 2.67 18.34
CA THR A 445 14.94 2.95 19.76
C THR A 445 14.97 1.67 20.59
N ASP A 446 15.21 1.78 21.89
CA ASP A 446 15.25 0.60 22.75
C ASP A 446 13.89 -0.10 22.85
N ARG A 447 12.80 0.67 22.86
CA ARG A 447 11.43 0.12 22.76
C ARG A 447 11.22 -0.61 21.44
N GLY A 448 11.70 -0.03 20.33
CA GLY A 448 11.65 -0.67 19.01
C GLY A 448 12.41 -2.00 18.99
N LYS A 449 13.64 -2.02 19.50
CA LYS A 449 14.47 -3.24 19.59
C LYS A 449 13.79 -4.34 20.41
N VAL A 450 13.30 -3.99 21.61
CA VAL A 450 12.59 -4.95 22.49
C VAL A 450 11.32 -5.47 21.80
N PHE A 451 10.55 -4.59 21.16
CA PHE A 451 9.34 -5.00 20.44
C PHE A 451 9.65 -5.89 19.22
N ILE A 452 10.72 -5.63 18.48
CA ILE A 452 11.12 -6.47 17.34
C ILE A 452 11.50 -7.88 17.81
N LEU A 453 12.29 -7.97 18.88
CA LEU A 453 12.73 -9.26 19.43
C LEU A 453 11.59 -10.06 20.06
N TYR A 454 10.75 -9.42 20.87
CA TYR A 454 9.80 -10.12 21.74
C TYR A 454 8.32 -9.93 21.35
N GLY A 455 8.03 -9.05 20.40
CA GLY A 455 6.66 -8.70 20.00
C GLY A 455 5.97 -7.79 21.02
N ALA A 456 4.63 -7.78 20.97
CA ALA A 456 3.83 -7.01 21.91
C ALA A 456 3.93 -7.61 23.33
N PRO A 457 4.07 -6.78 24.38
CA PRO A 457 4.10 -7.27 25.75
C PRO A 457 2.75 -7.84 26.16
N THR A 458 2.76 -8.80 27.09
CA THR A 458 1.54 -9.33 27.70
C THR A 458 0.77 -8.23 28.43
N ARG A 459 1.52 -7.37 29.12
CA ARG A 459 0.98 -6.18 29.78
C ARG A 459 1.97 -5.04 29.70
N SER A 460 1.47 -3.82 29.53
CA SER A 460 2.25 -2.60 29.68
C SER A 460 1.63 -1.68 30.72
N ASP A 461 2.47 -1.19 31.64
CA ASP A 461 2.08 -0.19 32.62
C ASP A 461 2.82 1.12 32.32
N ARG A 462 2.12 2.25 32.38
CA ARG A 462 2.71 3.57 32.19
C ARG A 462 2.54 4.42 33.45
N LEU A 463 3.65 4.88 33.98
CA LEU A 463 3.70 5.81 35.09
C LEU A 463 3.96 7.21 34.53
N LEU A 464 2.90 8.02 34.49
CA LEU A 464 2.93 9.40 34.03
C LEU A 464 2.46 10.30 35.17
N GLY A 465 3.18 11.38 35.43
CA GLY A 465 2.81 12.37 36.42
C GLY A 465 3.66 13.64 36.30
N PRO A 466 3.16 14.80 36.75
CA PRO A 466 3.88 16.07 36.62
C PRO A 466 5.27 16.03 37.28
N ASN A 467 5.38 15.35 38.42
CA ASN A 467 6.62 15.22 39.20
C ASN A 467 7.30 13.84 39.06
N LEU A 468 6.80 12.97 38.18
CA LEU A 468 7.39 11.66 37.93
C LEU A 468 8.25 11.70 36.66
N VAL A 469 9.28 10.86 36.62
CA VAL A 469 9.96 10.52 35.37
C VAL A 469 9.02 9.59 34.59
N PRO A 470 8.57 9.97 33.38
CA PRO A 470 7.75 9.09 32.55
C PRO A 470 8.42 7.73 32.42
N THR A 471 7.73 6.70 32.90
CA THR A 471 8.24 5.33 32.94
C THR A 471 7.23 4.39 32.30
N GLU A 472 7.71 3.50 31.45
CA GLU A 472 6.92 2.48 30.78
C GLU A 472 7.49 1.12 31.12
N VAL A 473 6.67 0.23 31.68
CA VAL A 473 7.07 -1.12 32.09
C VAL A 473 6.37 -2.10 31.18
N TRP A 474 7.14 -2.91 30.45
CA TRP A 474 6.61 -3.96 29.59
C TRP A 474 6.86 -5.32 30.24
N ILE A 475 5.79 -6.08 30.43
CA ILE A 475 5.78 -7.38 31.10
C ILE A 475 5.51 -8.45 30.05
N TYR A 476 6.43 -9.40 29.93
CA TYR A 476 6.31 -10.59 29.09
C TYR A 476 6.22 -11.81 30.00
N GLU A 477 4.99 -12.21 30.34
CA GLU A 477 4.75 -13.27 31.33
C GLU A 477 5.33 -14.61 30.88
N HIS A 478 5.13 -14.96 29.59
CA HIS A 478 5.66 -16.18 29.00
C HIS A 478 7.20 -16.24 28.97
N LEU A 479 7.88 -15.08 28.96
CA LEU A 479 9.34 -15.01 29.02
C LEU A 479 9.86 -14.86 30.46
N ARG A 480 8.97 -14.66 31.43
CA ARG A 480 9.29 -14.21 32.79
C ARG A 480 10.26 -13.04 32.80
N LYS A 481 10.00 -12.04 31.95
CA LYS A 481 10.84 -10.82 31.84
C LYS A 481 9.98 -9.58 31.98
N ARG A 482 10.54 -8.55 32.62
CA ARG A 482 10.05 -7.17 32.52
C ARG A 482 11.15 -6.24 32.01
N PHE A 483 10.77 -5.32 31.13
CA PHE A 483 11.62 -4.26 30.60
C PHE A 483 11.11 -2.92 31.12
N ILE A 484 11.99 -2.14 31.76
CA ILE A 484 11.65 -0.84 32.31
C ILE A 484 12.29 0.23 31.44
N PHE A 485 11.46 1.07 30.82
CA PHE A 485 11.90 2.20 30.02
C PHE A 485 11.62 3.51 30.72
N THR A 486 12.53 4.47 30.64
CA THR A 486 12.37 5.80 31.25
C THR A 486 12.68 6.90 30.25
N ASP A 487 11.99 8.04 30.35
CA ASP A 487 12.31 9.25 29.60
C ASP A 487 12.63 10.41 30.57
N PRO A 488 13.88 10.49 31.08
CA PRO A 488 14.29 11.52 32.02
C PRO A 488 14.15 12.94 31.48
N ARG A 489 14.18 13.10 30.14
CA ARG A 489 14.16 14.40 29.47
C ARG A 489 12.75 14.85 29.07
N LYS A 490 11.72 14.02 29.28
CA LYS A 490 10.31 14.29 28.90
C LYS A 490 10.18 14.69 27.43
N THR A 491 10.89 13.99 26.55
CA THR A 491 10.97 14.25 25.11
C THR A 491 10.26 13.22 24.24
N GLY A 492 9.67 12.20 24.87
CA GLY A 492 9.16 10.99 24.22
C GLY A 492 10.22 9.90 24.00
N ALA A 493 11.49 10.19 24.32
CA ALA A 493 12.63 9.30 24.09
C ALA A 493 12.84 8.34 25.26
N PHE A 494 12.04 7.29 25.32
CA PHE A 494 12.16 6.24 26.32
C PHE A 494 13.40 5.36 26.04
N VAL A 495 14.31 5.32 27.01
CA VAL A 495 15.54 4.50 27.01
C VAL A 495 15.36 3.32 27.94
N LEU A 496 15.87 2.15 27.57
CA LEU A 496 15.82 0.97 28.42
C LEU A 496 16.74 1.15 29.64
N MET A 497 16.14 1.13 30.82
CA MET A 497 16.82 1.31 32.10
C MET A 497 17.23 -0.03 32.71
N SER A 498 16.30 -0.99 32.76
CA SER A 498 16.57 -2.32 33.30
C SER A 498 15.81 -3.41 32.54
N THR A 499 16.41 -4.60 32.52
CA THR A 499 15.75 -5.85 32.16
C THR A 499 15.80 -6.75 33.38
N GLU A 500 14.64 -7.20 33.85
CA GLU A 500 14.52 -7.95 35.09
C GLU A 500 13.76 -9.25 34.86
N VAL A 501 14.14 -10.29 35.60
CA VAL A 501 13.49 -11.60 35.56
C VAL A 501 12.38 -11.63 36.62
N LEU A 502 11.20 -12.11 36.23
CA LEU A 502 9.98 -12.19 37.06
C LEU A 502 9.92 -13.46 37.89
#